data_AF-A0A379EU81-F1
#
_entry.id   AF-A0A379EU81-F1
#
_cell.length_a   1.000
_cell.length_b   1.000
_cell.length_c   1.000
_cell.angle_alpha   90.00
_cell.angle_beta   90.00
_cell.angle_gamma   90.00
#
_symmetry.space_group_name_H-M   'P 1'
#
loop_
_entity.id
_entity.type
_entity.pdbx_description
1 polymer ?
#
loop_
_entity_poly.entity_id
_entity_poly.type
_entity_poly.pdbx_seq_one_letter_code
_entity_poly.pdbx_strand_id
1 'polypeptide(L)'
;MQALKTDFLGQEITLIDNNGVAYVAMREIVLGIGLEWARQAQKLNKQKEKFSCVHMPTTGKDGKQYEMLCMPIKKLNGWLFSINPNKVRSDLKERLENYQEECFLALWDYWTTGIARRDEVKNKTEAWRAKMADYKMRSSQKGKALNECKKEKAELEREFAAIQQMDLFLEI
;
A
#
# COMPACT_ATOMS: atom_id res chain seq x y z
N MET A 1 32.08 7.39 -10.01
CA MET A 1 30.75 6.80 -9.76
C MET A 1 30.95 5.36 -9.32
N GLN A 2 30.63 5.05 -8.06
CA GLN A 2 30.65 3.68 -7.55
C GLN A 2 29.22 3.15 -7.55
N ALA A 3 29.04 1.91 -8.00
CA ALA A 3 27.77 1.21 -7.88
C ALA A 3 27.68 0.58 -6.49
N LEU A 4 26.64 0.91 -5.73
CA LEU A 4 26.33 0.31 -4.44
C LEU A 4 25.04 -0.52 -4.59
N LYS A 5 24.87 -1.52 -3.73
CA LYS A 5 23.64 -2.32 -3.68
C LYS A 5 22.98 -2.12 -2.33
N THR A 6 21.66 -1.96 -2.32
CA THR A 6 20.87 -1.91 -1.08
C THR A 6 19.59 -2.72 -1.26
N ASP A 7 19.10 -3.32 -0.18
CA ASP A 7 17.72 -3.83 -0.16
C ASP A 7 16.76 -2.65 0.01
N PHE A 8 15.76 -2.57 -0.87
CA PHE A 8 14.67 -1.62 -0.76
C PHE A 8 13.36 -2.32 -1.09
N LEU A 9 12.45 -2.36 -0.12
CA LEU A 9 11.22 -3.15 -0.21
C LEU A 9 11.52 -4.60 -0.64
N GLY A 10 12.50 -5.26 0.01
CA GLY A 10 12.81 -6.68 -0.24
C GLY A 10 13.26 -6.97 -1.66
N GLN A 11 13.77 -5.97 -2.36
CA GLN A 11 14.38 -6.09 -3.66
C GLN A 11 15.73 -5.38 -3.64
N GLU A 12 16.75 -6.04 -4.15
CA GLU A 12 18.06 -5.42 -4.33
C GLU A 12 17.96 -4.35 -5.43
N ILE A 13 18.28 -3.11 -5.08
CA ILE A 13 18.35 -1.99 -6.01
C ILE A 13 19.80 -1.53 -6.14
N THR A 14 20.17 -1.14 -7.36
CA THR A 14 21.48 -0.56 -7.63
C THR A 14 21.43 0.94 -7.38
N LEU A 15 22.37 1.43 -6.58
CA LEU A 15 22.59 2.84 -6.32
C LEU A 15 23.84 3.32 -7.05
N ILE A 16 23.82 4.57 -7.47
CA ILE A 16 24.95 5.24 -8.10
C ILE A 16 25.37 6.35 -7.14
N ASP A 17 26.59 6.28 -6.63
CA ASP A 17 27.15 7.39 -5.85
C ASP A 17 27.69 8.48 -6.80
N ASN A 18 27.19 9.69 -6.59
CA ASN A 18 27.64 10.90 -7.27
C ASN A 18 27.80 12.04 -6.25
N ASN A 19 29.05 12.41 -5.95
CA ASN A 19 29.42 13.45 -4.99
C ASN A 19 28.83 13.26 -3.59
N GLY A 20 28.81 12.02 -3.07
CA GLY A 20 28.30 11.70 -1.74
C GLY A 20 26.77 11.66 -1.65
N VAL A 21 26.08 11.76 -2.79
CA VAL A 21 24.63 11.56 -2.88
C VAL A 21 24.37 10.26 -3.63
N ALA A 22 23.66 9.34 -2.97
CA ALA A 22 23.21 8.11 -3.59
C ALA A 22 21.97 8.36 -4.46
N TYR A 23 22.05 7.93 -5.72
CA TYR A 23 20.97 8.00 -6.70
C TYR A 23 20.47 6.62 -7.09
N VAL A 24 19.20 6.55 -7.48
CA VAL A 24 18.55 5.34 -7.99
C VAL A 24 18.21 5.55 -9.46
N ALA A 25 18.51 4.58 -10.31
CA ALA A 25 18.05 4.56 -11.70
C ALA A 25 16.53 4.28 -11.75
N MET A 26 15.74 5.29 -12.13
CA MET A 26 14.28 5.21 -11.98
C MET A 26 13.63 4.18 -12.90
N ARG A 27 14.25 3.87 -14.05
CA ARG A 27 13.71 2.90 -15.00
C ARG A 27 13.58 1.50 -14.39
N GLU A 28 14.58 1.06 -13.63
CA GLU A 28 14.55 -0.25 -12.98
C GLU A 28 13.43 -0.32 -11.94
N ILE A 29 13.26 0.73 -11.14
CA ILE A 29 12.22 0.79 -10.10
C ILE A 29 10.83 0.79 -10.74
N VAL A 30 10.60 1.65 -11.74
CA VAL A 30 9.31 1.79 -12.43
C VAL A 30 8.87 0.46 -13.04
N LEU A 31 9.77 -0.21 -13.77
CA LEU A 31 9.50 -1.51 -14.37
C LEU A 31 9.34 -2.59 -13.28
N GLY A 32 10.15 -2.55 -12.22
CA GLY A 32 10.10 -3.50 -11.10
C GLY A 32 8.74 -3.53 -10.41
N ILE A 33 8.09 -2.37 -10.24
CA ILE A 33 6.76 -2.26 -9.64
C ILE A 33 5.60 -2.44 -10.65
N GLY A 34 5.92 -2.75 -11.91
CA GLY A 34 4.94 -3.04 -12.96
C GLY A 34 4.31 -1.80 -13.62
N LEU A 35 4.97 -0.64 -13.56
CA LEU A 35 4.51 0.57 -14.25
C LEU A 35 5.20 0.74 -15.61
N GLU A 36 4.50 1.41 -16.52
CA GLU A 36 5.03 1.73 -17.86
C GLU A 36 6.05 2.89 -17.77
N TRP A 37 7.23 2.69 -18.35
CA TRP A 37 8.36 3.61 -18.25
C TRP A 37 8.13 4.94 -18.94
N ALA A 38 7.66 4.96 -20.19
CA ALA A 38 7.54 6.19 -20.98
C ALA A 38 6.63 7.22 -20.29
N ARG A 39 5.47 6.79 -19.79
CA ARG A 39 4.54 7.64 -19.04
C ARG A 39 5.14 8.15 -17.73
N GLN A 40 5.88 7.31 -17.00
CA GLN A 40 6.50 7.74 -15.73
C GLN A 40 7.70 8.66 -15.96
N ALA A 41 8.51 8.40 -16.98
CA ALA A 41 9.62 9.27 -17.37
C ALA A 41 9.13 10.68 -17.72
N GLN A 42 8.03 10.80 -18.49
CA GLN A 42 7.40 12.10 -18.77
C GLN A 42 6.96 12.82 -17.49
N LYS A 43 6.33 12.12 -16.55
CA LYS A 43 5.90 12.71 -15.27
C LYS A 43 7.08 13.15 -14.41
N LEU A 44 8.11 12.31 -14.30
CA LEU A 44 9.32 12.59 -13.54
C LEU A 44 10.07 13.80 -14.14
N ASN A 45 10.18 13.88 -15.46
CA ASN A 45 10.79 15.03 -16.14
C ASN A 45 9.99 16.33 -15.91
N LYS A 46 8.65 16.26 -15.95
CA LYS A 46 7.79 17.42 -15.63
C LYS A 46 7.95 17.86 -14.16
N GLN A 47 8.26 16.93 -13.26
CA GLN A 47 8.45 17.18 -11.83
C GLN A 47 9.93 17.10 -11.41
N LYS A 48 10.86 17.34 -12.35
CA LYS A 48 12.30 17.15 -12.12
C LYS A 48 12.82 17.95 -10.93
N GLU A 49 12.30 19.16 -10.73
CA GLU A 49 12.70 20.05 -9.63
C GLU A 49 12.24 19.52 -8.27
N LYS A 50 11.00 19.02 -8.20
CA LYS A 50 10.40 18.47 -6.98
C LYS A 50 11.17 17.25 -6.46
N PHE A 51 11.52 16.34 -7.36
CA PHE A 51 12.22 15.09 -7.03
C PHE A 51 13.74 15.16 -7.24
N SER A 52 14.27 16.30 -7.70
CA SER A 52 15.68 16.50 -8.02
C SER A 52 16.21 15.45 -9.01
N CYS A 53 15.40 15.10 -10.02
CA CYS A 53 15.79 14.13 -11.03
C CYS A 53 16.85 14.71 -11.97
N VAL A 54 17.86 13.90 -12.30
CA VAL A 54 18.96 14.26 -13.18
C VAL A 54 19.25 13.13 -14.16
N HIS A 55 19.70 13.48 -15.36
CA HIS A 55 20.26 12.53 -16.30
C HIS A 55 21.73 12.32 -15.96
N MET A 56 22.15 11.06 -15.79
CA MET A 56 23.53 10.71 -15.48
C MET A 56 24.00 9.54 -16.35
N PRO A 57 25.26 9.58 -16.83
CA PRO A 57 25.86 8.46 -17.53
C PRO A 57 26.08 7.33 -16.53
N THR A 58 25.41 6.21 -16.77
CA THR A 58 25.43 5.04 -15.90
C THR A 58 25.82 3.81 -16.71
N THR A 59 26.65 2.95 -16.13
CA THR A 59 26.95 1.64 -16.71
C THR A 59 25.73 0.72 -16.58
N GLY A 60 25.16 0.32 -17.71
CA GLY A 60 24.14 -0.71 -17.78
C GLY A 60 24.68 -2.09 -17.42
N LYS A 61 23.78 -3.05 -17.22
CA LYS A 61 24.14 -4.45 -16.90
C LYS A 61 24.98 -5.14 -17.99
N ASP A 62 24.95 -4.61 -19.20
CA ASP A 62 25.72 -5.05 -20.36
C ASP A 62 27.10 -4.38 -20.48
N GLY A 63 27.50 -3.57 -19.49
CA GLY A 63 28.78 -2.86 -19.46
C GLY A 63 28.83 -1.59 -20.30
N LYS A 64 27.73 -1.23 -21.00
CA LYS A 64 27.67 -0.01 -21.83
C LYS A 64 27.22 1.20 -21.01
N GLN A 65 27.68 2.39 -21.40
CA GLN A 65 27.25 3.64 -20.78
C GLN A 65 25.92 4.10 -21.40
N TYR A 66 24.94 4.40 -20.54
CA TYR A 66 23.66 4.97 -20.94
C TYR A 66 23.35 6.20 -20.10
N GLU A 67 22.77 7.21 -20.74
CA GLU A 67 22.14 8.33 -20.02
C GLU A 67 20.85 7.84 -19.36
N MET A 68 20.86 7.71 -18.04
CA MET A 68 19.73 7.23 -17.25
C MET A 68 19.12 8.37 -16.44
N LEU A 69 17.79 8.41 -16.36
CA LEU A 69 17.08 9.31 -15.45
C LEU A 69 17.18 8.75 -14.03
N CYS A 70 17.83 9.52 -13.17
CA CYS A 70 18.15 9.13 -11.81
C CYS A 70 17.48 10.07 -10.80
N MET A 71 17.16 9.54 -9.62
CA MET A 71 16.59 10.29 -8.50
C MET A 71 17.42 10.07 -7.23
N PRO A 72 17.72 11.09 -6.42
CA PRO A 72 18.32 10.89 -5.11
C PRO A 72 17.47 9.93 -4.27
N ILE A 73 18.09 8.93 -3.64
CA ILE A 73 17.36 7.89 -2.90
C ILE A 73 16.44 8.48 -1.81
N LYS A 74 16.86 9.58 -1.17
CA LYS A 74 16.07 10.30 -0.16
C LYS A 74 14.72 10.83 -0.67
N LYS A 75 14.58 11.03 -1.99
CA LYS A 75 13.34 11.51 -2.64
C LYS A 75 12.47 10.36 -3.16
N LEU A 76 13.00 9.14 -3.24
CA LEU A 76 12.29 7.97 -3.75
C LEU A 76 11.00 7.69 -2.96
N ASN A 77 11.06 7.80 -1.63
CA ASN A 77 9.90 7.59 -0.75
C ASN A 77 8.74 8.54 -1.13
N GLY A 78 9.05 9.81 -1.38
CA GLY A 78 8.05 10.80 -1.80
C GLY A 78 7.43 10.51 -3.17
N TRP A 79 8.18 9.87 -4.08
CA TRP A 79 7.64 9.42 -5.36
C TRP A 79 6.74 8.20 -5.18
N LEU A 80 7.17 7.18 -4.44
CA LEU A 80 6.37 5.98 -4.14
C LEU A 80 5.05 6.33 -3.43
N PHE A 81 5.09 7.31 -2.55
CA PHE A 81 3.91 7.84 -1.87
C PHE A 81 2.88 8.45 -2.83
N SER A 82 3.31 8.95 -4.00
CA SER A 82 2.41 9.49 -5.02
C SER A 82 1.82 8.46 -5.98
N ILE A 83 2.27 7.19 -5.90
CA ILE A 83 1.80 6.13 -6.79
C ILE A 83 0.45 5.59 -6.29
N ASN A 84 -0.48 5.38 -7.22
CA ASN A 84 -1.74 4.69 -6.93
C ASN A 84 -1.48 3.17 -6.87
N PRO A 85 -1.71 2.50 -5.73
CA PRO A 85 -1.47 1.06 -5.58
C PRO A 85 -2.29 0.19 -6.55
N ASN A 86 -3.44 0.66 -7.03
CA ASN A 86 -4.25 -0.08 -8.02
C ASN A 86 -3.63 -0.09 -9.42
N LYS A 87 -2.54 0.66 -9.65
CA LYS A 87 -1.83 0.72 -10.94
C LYS A 87 -0.52 -0.05 -10.92
N VAL A 88 -0.08 -0.57 -9.77
CA VAL A 88 1.12 -1.42 -9.67
C VAL A 88 0.78 -2.88 -9.89
N ARG A 89 1.79 -3.73 -10.01
CA ARG A 89 1.65 -5.18 -10.07
C ARG A 89 0.86 -5.70 -8.84
N SER A 90 -0.05 -6.65 -9.04
CA SER A 90 -1.03 -7.06 -8.03
C SER A 90 -0.40 -7.65 -6.75
N ASP A 91 0.69 -8.40 -6.89
CA ASP A 91 1.49 -8.95 -5.78
C ASP A 91 2.22 -7.87 -4.96
N LEU A 92 2.42 -6.68 -5.51
CA LEU A 92 3.09 -5.55 -4.84
C LEU A 92 2.11 -4.53 -4.26
N LYS A 93 0.82 -4.62 -4.61
CA LYS A 93 -0.20 -3.66 -4.18
C LYS A 93 -0.26 -3.52 -2.66
N GLU A 94 -0.50 -4.63 -1.95
CA GLU A 94 -0.60 -4.64 -0.49
C GLU A 94 0.70 -4.14 0.17
N ARG A 95 1.84 -4.53 -0.41
CA ARG A 95 3.15 -4.10 0.08
C ARG A 95 3.34 -2.59 -0.04
N LEU A 96 2.91 -2.00 -1.16
CA LEU A 96 2.98 -0.55 -1.36
C LEU A 96 2.00 0.19 -0.45
N GLU A 97 0.78 -0.30 -0.28
CA GLU A 97 -0.21 0.25 0.67
C GLU A 97 0.35 0.26 2.10
N ASN A 98 0.91 -0.86 2.53
CA ASN A 98 1.54 -1.00 3.84
C ASN A 98 2.72 -0.04 4.02
N TYR A 99 3.52 0.16 2.98
CA TYR A 99 4.64 1.10 2.98
C TYR A 99 4.18 2.56 3.03
N GLN A 100 3.11 2.91 2.30
CA GLN A 100 2.52 4.25 2.35
C GLN A 100 1.97 4.56 3.75
N GLU A 101 1.33 3.59 4.41
CA GLU A 101 0.87 3.73 5.80
C GLU A 101 2.03 3.93 6.80
N GLU A 102 3.12 3.14 6.67
CA GLU A 102 4.35 3.33 7.46
C GLU A 102 4.88 4.77 7.29
N CYS A 103 4.83 5.31 6.07
CA CYS A 103 5.25 6.69 5.80
C CYS A 103 4.34 7.75 6.44
N PHE A 104 3.02 7.55 6.42
CA PHE A 104 2.07 8.46 7.09
C PHE A 104 2.33 8.54 8.59
N LEU A 105 2.50 7.40 9.24
CA LEU A 105 2.79 7.32 10.68
C LEU A 105 4.16 7.92 11.02
N ALA A 106 5.18 7.68 10.20
CA ALA A 106 6.49 8.29 10.40
C ALA A 106 6.42 9.82 10.29
N LEU A 107 5.66 10.36 9.32
CA LEU A 107 5.45 11.81 9.20
C LEU A 107 4.68 12.36 10.40
N TRP A 108 3.62 11.67 10.84
CA TRP A 108 2.84 12.07 12.01
C TRP A 108 3.68 12.10 13.28
N ASP A 109 4.43 11.03 13.56
CA ASP A 109 5.30 10.94 14.72
C ASP A 109 6.35 12.06 14.69
N TYR A 110 7.00 12.29 13.54
CA TYR A 110 7.94 13.41 13.40
C TYR A 110 7.31 14.77 13.76
N TRP A 111 6.09 15.06 13.26
CA TRP A 111 5.45 16.35 13.49
C TRP A 111 4.81 16.49 14.88
N THR A 112 4.51 15.41 15.58
CA THR A 112 3.83 15.44 16.88
C THR A 112 4.74 15.19 18.07
N THR A 113 5.75 14.33 17.91
CA THR A 113 6.71 13.99 18.97
C THR A 113 8.11 14.54 18.69
N GLY A 114 8.36 15.03 17.47
CA GLY A 114 9.67 15.48 17.01
C GLY A 114 10.60 14.34 16.57
N ILE A 115 10.22 13.07 16.79
CA ILE A 115 11.08 11.91 16.56
C ILE A 115 10.28 10.80 15.86
N ALA A 116 10.76 10.36 14.70
CA ALA A 116 10.22 9.22 13.99
C ALA A 116 11.21 8.05 14.00
N ARG A 117 10.84 6.97 14.69
CA ARG A 117 11.63 5.75 14.79
C ARG A 117 10.93 4.60 14.07
N ARG A 118 11.64 3.98 13.12
CA ARG A 118 11.05 2.99 12.22
C ARG A 118 10.51 1.76 12.96
N ASP A 119 11.22 1.29 13.97
CA ASP A 119 10.82 0.18 14.84
C ASP A 119 9.52 0.51 15.59
N GLU A 120 9.41 1.72 16.15
CA GLU A 120 8.20 2.16 16.84
C GLU A 120 7.01 2.28 15.89
N VAL A 121 7.22 2.87 14.71
CA VAL A 121 6.17 3.01 13.68
C VAL A 121 5.67 1.64 13.23
N LYS A 122 6.55 0.67 12.99
CA LYS A 122 6.16 -0.69 12.61
C LYS A 122 5.32 -1.35 13.71
N ASN A 123 5.78 -1.29 14.97
CA ASN A 123 5.06 -1.88 16.10
C ASN A 123 3.66 -1.26 16.27
N LYS A 124 3.52 0.07 16.13
CA LYS A 124 2.23 0.77 16.14
C LYS A 124 1.32 0.30 15.00
N THR A 125 1.86 0.17 13.79
CA THR A 125 1.12 -0.28 12.60
C THR A 125 0.58 -1.69 12.79
N GLU A 126 1.43 -2.62 13.26
CA GLU A 126 1.06 -4.00 13.53
C GLU A 126 0.01 -4.11 14.64
N ALA A 127 0.18 -3.36 15.73
CA ALA A 127 -0.81 -3.29 16.79
C ALA A 127 -2.16 -2.75 16.31
N TRP A 128 -2.16 -1.72 15.45
CA TRP A 128 -3.38 -1.20 14.83
C TRP A 128 -4.05 -2.23 13.92
N ARG A 129 -3.27 -2.94 13.08
CA ARG A 129 -3.79 -4.01 12.22
C ARG A 129 -4.43 -5.14 13.02
N ALA A 130 -3.81 -5.55 14.12
CA ALA A 130 -4.36 -6.57 15.01
C ALA A 130 -5.71 -6.12 15.59
N LYS A 131 -5.80 -4.88 16.09
CA LYS A 131 -7.05 -4.29 16.59
C LYS A 131 -8.13 -4.23 15.51
N MET A 132 -7.77 -3.84 14.29
CA MET A 132 -8.71 -3.77 13.16
C MET A 132 -9.18 -5.15 12.70
N ALA A 133 -8.30 -6.16 12.70
CA ALA A 133 -8.66 -7.53 12.39
C ALA A 133 -9.66 -8.10 13.41
N ASP A 134 -9.41 -7.89 14.70
CA ASP A 134 -10.33 -8.26 15.78
C ASP A 134 -11.69 -7.55 15.64
N TYR A 135 -11.68 -6.24 15.39
CA TYR A 135 -12.91 -5.48 15.13
C TYR A 135 -13.71 -6.04 13.95
N LYS A 136 -13.06 -6.32 12.82
CA LYS A 136 -13.70 -6.89 11.63
C LYS A 136 -14.30 -8.27 11.92
N MET A 137 -13.59 -9.11 12.65
CA MET A 137 -14.07 -10.44 13.05
C MET A 137 -15.34 -10.32 13.91
N ARG A 138 -15.30 -9.51 14.97
CA ARG A 138 -16.46 -9.27 15.85
C ARG A 138 -17.64 -8.69 15.09
N SER A 139 -17.40 -7.72 14.20
CA SER A 139 -18.44 -7.13 13.36
C SER A 139 -19.09 -8.16 12.43
N SER A 140 -18.30 -9.06 11.84
CA SER A 140 -18.81 -10.13 10.99
C SER A 140 -19.67 -11.13 11.77
N GLN A 141 -19.22 -11.54 12.97
CA GLN A 141 -20.00 -12.42 13.86
C GLN A 141 -21.34 -11.81 14.24
N LYS A 142 -21.36 -10.52 14.63
CA LYS A 142 -22.61 -9.80 14.93
C LYS A 142 -23.55 -9.76 13.73
N GLY A 143 -23.01 -9.56 12.52
CA GLY A 143 -23.80 -9.59 11.28
C GLY A 143 -24.44 -10.95 11.01
N LYS A 144 -23.71 -12.05 11.28
CA LYS A 144 -24.25 -13.42 11.16
C LYS A 144 -25.37 -13.66 12.16
N ALA A 145 -25.14 -13.34 13.44
CA ALA A 145 -26.14 -13.49 14.49
C ALA A 145 -27.41 -12.68 14.19
N LEU A 146 -27.29 -11.45 13.68
CA LEU A 146 -28.45 -10.65 13.27
C LEU A 146 -29.25 -11.33 12.15
N ASN A 147 -28.58 -11.93 11.18
CA ASN A 147 -29.26 -12.64 10.09
C ASN A 147 -29.93 -13.93 10.58
N GLU A 148 -29.34 -14.63 11.55
CA GLU A 148 -29.95 -15.79 12.21
C GLU A 148 -31.25 -15.39 12.92
N CYS A 149 -31.23 -14.36 13.78
CA CYS A 149 -32.44 -13.87 14.46
C CYS A 149 -33.54 -13.43 13.48
N LYS A 150 -33.17 -12.85 12.33
CA LYS A 150 -34.15 -12.48 11.29
C LYS A 150 -34.84 -13.70 10.67
N LYS A 151 -34.12 -14.81 10.50
CA LYS A 151 -34.70 -16.07 9.99
C LYS A 151 -35.64 -16.69 11.02
N GLU A 152 -35.22 -16.75 12.28
CA GLU A 152 -36.04 -17.25 13.38
C GLU A 152 -37.34 -16.45 13.49
N LYS A 153 -37.27 -15.12 13.45
CA LYS A 153 -38.47 -14.27 13.45
C LYS A 153 -39.40 -14.59 12.28
N ALA A 154 -38.86 -14.75 11.07
CA ALA A 154 -39.67 -15.06 9.88
C ALA A 154 -40.26 -16.49 9.91
N GLU A 155 -39.65 -17.42 10.63
CA GLU A 155 -40.23 -18.75 10.90
C GLU A 155 -41.40 -18.65 11.89
N LEU A 156 -41.21 -17.93 13.00
CA LEU A 156 -42.27 -17.68 13.98
C LEU A 156 -43.48 -16.95 13.36
N GLU A 157 -43.24 -15.95 12.50
CA GLU A 157 -44.33 -15.25 11.80
C GLU A 157 -45.10 -16.18 10.84
N ARG A 158 -44.40 -17.12 10.18
CA ARG A 158 -45.03 -18.13 9.30
C ARG A 158 -45.85 -19.14 10.12
N GLU A 159 -45.30 -19.62 11.22
CA GLU A 159 -46.01 -20.52 12.13
C GLU A 159 -47.27 -19.85 12.69
N PHE A 160 -47.16 -18.60 13.15
CA PHE A 160 -48.29 -17.84 13.66
C PHE A 160 -49.39 -17.65 12.61
N ALA A 161 -49.02 -17.29 11.37
CA ALA A 161 -49.98 -17.16 10.27
C ALA A 161 -50.70 -18.48 9.95
N ALA A 162 -49.98 -19.62 10.00
CA ALA A 162 -50.57 -20.94 9.80
C ALA A 162 -51.58 -21.29 10.91
N ILE A 163 -51.25 -20.98 12.17
CA ILE A 163 -52.16 -21.16 13.32
C ILE A 163 -53.43 -20.34 13.12
N GLN A 164 -53.31 -19.05 12.79
CA GLN A 164 -54.48 -18.19 12.55
C GLN A 164 -55.36 -18.71 11.42
N GLN A 165 -54.74 -19.21 10.34
CA GLN A 165 -55.48 -19.81 9.23
C GLN A 165 -56.25 -21.07 9.65
N MET A 166 -55.67 -21.93 10.49
CA MET A 166 -56.35 -23.13 10.99
C MET A 166 -57.53 -22.81 11.91
N ASP A 167 -57.41 -21.78 12.74
CA ASP A 167 -58.48 -21.33 13.66
C ASP A 167 -59.72 -20.87 12.88
N LEU A 168 -59.51 -20.15 11.77
CA LEU A 168 -60.57 -19.77 10.82
C LEU A 168 -61.33 -20.97 10.22
N PHE A 169 -60.73 -22.15 10.14
CA PHE A 169 -61.40 -23.36 9.67
C PHE A 169 -62.18 -24.10 10.77
N LEU A 170 -61.94 -23.81 12.04
CA LEU A 170 -62.62 -24.43 13.18
C LEU A 170 -63.87 -23.67 13.64
N GLU A 171 -64.06 -22.42 13.19
CA GLU A 171 -65.24 -21.59 13.49
C GLU A 171 -66.43 -21.78 12.50
N ILE A 172 -66.47 -22.88 11.73
CA ILE A 172 -67.61 -23.30 10.88
C ILE A 172 -68.31 -24.51 11.52
#